data_AF-A0A8S2S642-F1
#
_entry.id   AF-A0A8S2S642-F1
#
_cell.length_a   1.000
_cell.length_b   1.000
_cell.length_c   1.000
_cell.angle_alpha   90.00
_cell.angle_beta   90.00
_cell.angle_gamma   90.00
#
_symmetry.space_group_name_H-M   'P 1'
#
loop_
_entity.id
_entity.type
_entity.pdbx_description
1 polymer ?
#
loop_
_entity_poly.entity_id
_entity_poly.type
_entity_poly.pdbx_seq_one_letter_code
_entity_poly.pdbx_strand_id
1 'polypeptide(L)'
;RTTEQSINISSYFNEIEQWSEQDVRNFFHNKNLNLMLLLLQDINGWELVHFYKMCEMDSSKMYLVLNEQLFVQHRKYLPIDMYLRFIRQFKERILG
;
A
#
# COMPACT_ATOMS: atom_id res chain seq x y z
N ARG A 1 23.11 -0.77 -23.96
CA ARG A 1 21.68 -0.73 -24.33
C ARG A 1 20.88 -1.09 -23.09
N THR A 2 20.32 -0.11 -22.36
CA THR A 2 19.31 -0.33 -21.30
C THR A 2 18.77 1.02 -20.86
N THR A 3 17.82 1.58 -21.62
CA THR A 3 17.17 2.87 -21.33
C THR A 3 15.67 2.84 -21.64
N GLU A 4 15.03 1.67 -21.51
CA GLU A 4 13.62 1.49 -21.88
C GLU A 4 12.71 1.07 -20.71
N GLN A 5 13.22 0.82 -19.50
CA GLN A 5 12.40 0.38 -18.35
C GLN A 5 11.98 1.50 -17.38
N SER A 6 12.57 2.69 -17.48
CA SER A 6 12.30 3.81 -16.56
C SER A 6 11.05 4.63 -16.92
N ILE A 7 10.42 4.38 -18.07
CA ILE A 7 9.38 5.26 -18.63
C ILE A 7 7.97 4.96 -18.08
N ASN A 8 7.70 3.76 -17.53
CA ASN A 8 6.32 3.37 -17.19
C ASN A 8 5.99 3.43 -15.68
N ILE A 9 6.98 3.28 -14.78
CA ILE A 9 6.73 3.28 -13.32
C ILE A 9 6.22 4.64 -12.81
N SER A 10 6.73 5.72 -13.40
CA SER A 10 6.38 7.10 -13.06
C SER A 10 4.91 7.42 -13.34
N SER A 11 4.37 6.99 -14.50
CA SER A 11 2.99 7.30 -14.87
C SER A 11 1.96 6.59 -13.99
N TYR A 12 2.24 5.38 -13.53
CA TYR A 12 1.31 4.65 -12.64
C TYR A 12 1.24 5.25 -11.25
N PHE A 13 2.37 5.68 -10.70
CA PHE A 13 2.34 6.45 -9.45
C PHE A 13 1.54 7.73 -9.64
N ASN A 14 1.72 8.45 -10.75
CA ASN A 14 0.94 9.66 -11.03
C ASN A 14 -0.57 9.37 -11.10
N GLU A 15 -1.00 8.24 -11.66
CA GLU A 15 -2.42 7.84 -11.66
C GLU A 15 -2.94 7.57 -10.25
N ILE A 16 -2.23 6.76 -9.47
CA ILE A 16 -2.64 6.42 -8.10
C ILE A 16 -2.62 7.66 -7.22
N GLU A 17 -1.67 8.59 -7.40
CA GLU A 17 -1.59 9.84 -6.65
C GLU A 17 -2.84 10.72 -6.82
N GLN A 18 -3.60 10.56 -7.92
CA GLN A 18 -4.88 11.25 -8.13
C GLN A 18 -6.10 10.55 -7.50
N TRP A 19 -5.93 9.37 -6.91
CA TRP A 19 -7.05 8.66 -6.28
C TRP A 19 -7.63 9.44 -5.12
N SER A 20 -8.96 9.52 -5.10
CA SER A 20 -9.68 9.99 -3.92
C SER A 20 -9.55 9.00 -2.77
N GLU A 21 -9.87 9.43 -1.55
CA GLU A 21 -9.99 8.51 -0.41
C GLU A 21 -10.96 7.35 -0.71
N GLN A 22 -12.03 7.62 -1.46
CA GLN A 22 -12.99 6.59 -1.82
C GLN A 22 -12.37 5.53 -2.74
N ASP A 23 -11.54 5.95 -3.70
CA ASP A 23 -10.83 5.03 -4.58
C ASP A 23 -9.83 4.17 -3.80
N VAL A 24 -9.16 4.75 -2.81
CA VAL A 24 -8.28 4.02 -1.89
C VAL A 24 -9.07 3.00 -1.05
N ARG A 25 -10.21 3.39 -0.47
CA ARG A 25 -11.10 2.47 0.25
C ARG A 25 -11.57 1.31 -0.64
N ASN A 26 -11.99 1.63 -1.86
CA ASN A 26 -12.40 0.64 -2.86
C ASN A 26 -11.24 -0.32 -3.20
N PHE A 27 -10.02 0.19 -3.34
CA PHE A 27 -8.83 -0.64 -3.54
C PHE A 27 -8.64 -1.64 -2.39
N PHE A 28 -8.63 -1.19 -1.13
CA PHE A 28 -8.45 -2.11 0.00
C PHE A 28 -9.56 -3.16 0.11
N HIS A 29 -10.82 -2.78 -0.14
CA HIS A 29 -11.94 -3.72 -0.17
C HIS A 29 -11.81 -4.75 -1.29
N ASN A 30 -11.63 -4.30 -2.54
CA ASN A 30 -11.55 -5.18 -3.72
C ASN A 30 -10.39 -6.16 -3.65
N LYS A 31 -9.37 -5.82 -2.87
CA LYS A 31 -8.16 -6.62 -2.71
C LYS A 31 -8.13 -7.47 -1.44
N ASN A 32 -9.22 -7.49 -0.66
CA ASN A 32 -9.33 -8.20 0.61
C ASN A 32 -8.24 -7.80 1.61
N LEU A 33 -7.94 -6.51 1.69
CA LEU A 33 -6.94 -5.90 2.57
C LEU A 33 -7.60 -5.11 3.72
N ASN A 34 -8.77 -5.58 4.19
CA ASN A 34 -9.62 -4.84 5.13
C ASN A 34 -8.95 -4.51 6.47
N LEU A 35 -7.95 -5.28 6.93
CA LEU A 35 -7.22 -4.93 8.15
C LEU A 35 -6.22 -3.80 7.93
N MET A 36 -5.63 -3.69 6.73
CA MET A 36 -4.82 -2.53 6.36
C MET A 36 -5.68 -1.28 6.26
N LEU A 37 -6.92 -1.42 5.77
CA LEU A 37 -7.86 -0.30 5.73
C LEU A 37 -8.14 0.26 7.13
N LEU A 38 -8.16 -0.56 8.19
CA LEU A 38 -8.34 -0.06 9.56
C LEU A 38 -7.23 0.91 9.99
N LEU A 39 -6.02 0.76 9.46
CA LEU A 39 -4.88 1.63 9.74
C LEU A 39 -4.82 2.85 8.82
N LEU A 40 -5.53 2.81 7.69
CA LEU A 40 -5.39 3.73 6.55
C LEU A 40 -6.76 4.25 6.08
N GLN A 41 -7.68 4.51 7.01
CA GLN A 41 -9.11 4.78 6.72
C GLN A 41 -9.34 6.08 5.93
N ASP A 42 -8.49 7.08 6.17
CA ASP A 42 -8.67 8.46 5.72
C ASP A 42 -7.44 8.93 4.93
N ILE A 43 -6.91 8.06 4.08
CA ILE A 43 -5.79 8.42 3.20
C ILE A 43 -6.22 8.50 1.74
N ASN A 44 -5.67 9.47 1.03
CA ASN A 44 -5.82 9.61 -0.43
C ASN A 44 -4.71 8.85 -1.18
N GLY A 45 -4.77 8.92 -2.50
CA GLY A 45 -3.81 8.28 -3.40
C GLY A 45 -2.35 8.66 -3.17
N TRP A 46 -2.09 9.95 -2.95
CA TRP A 46 -0.74 10.45 -2.71
C TRP A 46 -0.16 9.90 -1.40
N GLU A 47 -0.95 9.90 -0.34
CA GLU A 47 -0.56 9.35 0.96
C GLU A 47 -0.35 7.83 0.87
N LEU A 48 -1.18 7.12 0.11
CA LEU A 48 -1.04 5.69 -0.14
C LEU A 48 0.27 5.35 -0.88
N VAL A 49 0.63 6.12 -1.89
CA VAL A 49 1.90 5.96 -2.61
C VAL A 49 3.09 6.23 -1.69
N HIS A 50 3.03 7.29 -0.89
CA HIS A 50 4.08 7.60 0.08
C HIS A 50 4.23 6.47 1.11
N PHE A 51 3.11 5.96 1.63
CA PHE A 51 3.09 4.84 2.55
C PHE A 51 3.70 3.56 1.94
N TYR A 52 3.36 3.24 0.69
CA TYR A 52 3.98 2.13 -0.03
C TYR A 52 5.51 2.29 -0.15
N LYS A 53 5.99 3.48 -0.49
CA LYS A 53 7.44 3.77 -0.58
C LYS A 53 8.14 3.53 0.77
N MET A 54 7.52 3.94 1.88
CA MET A 54 8.05 3.65 3.22
C MET A 54 8.12 2.14 3.50
N CYS A 55 7.12 1.37 3.07
CA CYS A 55 7.11 -0.08 3.22
C CYS A 55 8.18 -0.78 2.35
N GLU A 56 8.52 -0.26 1.18
CA GLU A 56 9.62 -0.80 0.35
C GLU A 56 11.00 -0.48 0.95
N MET A 57 11.15 0.67 1.62
CA MET A 57 12.44 1.07 2.21
C MET A 57 12.86 0.19 3.39
N ASP A 58 11.93 -0.18 4.28
CA ASP A 58 12.21 -1.03 5.44
C ASP A 58 11.00 -1.91 5.79
N SER A 59 10.81 -2.94 4.96
CA SER A 59 9.59 -3.74 4.95
C SER A 59 9.33 -4.50 6.26
N SER A 60 10.38 -5.06 6.86
CA SER A 60 10.26 -5.77 8.14
C SER A 60 9.87 -4.84 9.27
N LYS A 61 10.49 -3.66 9.35
CA LYS A 61 10.20 -2.69 10.41
C LYS A 61 8.80 -2.12 10.25
N MET A 62 8.39 -1.79 9.03
CA MET A 62 7.04 -1.28 8.77
C MET A 62 5.97 -2.30 9.12
N TYR A 63 6.17 -3.58 8.81
CA TYR A 63 5.25 -4.63 9.26
C TYR A 63 5.09 -4.64 10.79
N LEU A 64 6.19 -4.58 11.55
CA LEU A 64 6.14 -4.57 13.01
C LEU A 64 5.37 -3.36 13.55
N VAL A 65 5.64 -2.18 13.01
CA VAL A 65 4.95 -0.92 13.39
C VAL A 65 3.44 -1.04 13.13
N LEU A 66 3.05 -1.49 11.94
CA LEU A 66 1.64 -1.63 11.57
C LEU A 66 0.92 -2.68 12.42
N ASN A 67 1.58 -3.81 12.67
CA ASN A 67 1.04 -4.87 13.50
C ASN A 67 0.84 -4.42 14.96
N GLU A 68 1.80 -3.66 15.51
CA GLU A 68 1.68 -3.05 16.84
C GLU A 68 0.54 -2.04 16.89
N GLN A 69 0.45 -1.12 15.92
CA GLN A 69 -0.63 -0.14 15.85
C GLN A 69 -2.00 -0.79 15.77
N LEU A 70 -2.16 -1.81 14.92
CA LEU A 70 -3.41 -2.55 14.78
C LEU A 70 -3.79 -3.25 16.09
N PHE A 71 -2.82 -3.78 16.81
CA PHE A 71 -3.05 -4.43 18.09
C PHE A 71 -3.47 -3.42 19.17
N VAL A 72 -2.81 -2.27 19.23
CA VAL A 72 -3.13 -1.21 20.20
C VAL A 72 -4.53 -0.65 19.97
N GLN A 73 -4.88 -0.34 18.72
CA GLN A 73 -6.12 0.34 18.37
C GLN A 73 -7.33 -0.61 18.28
N HIS A 74 -7.12 -1.81 17.75
CA HIS A 74 -8.22 -2.71 17.37
C HIS A 74 -8.14 -4.11 18.01
N ARG A 75 -7.10 -4.39 18.82
CA ARG A 75 -6.86 -5.71 19.43
C ARG A 75 -6.79 -6.83 18.38
N LYS A 76 -6.22 -6.52 17.21
CA LYS A 76 -6.02 -7.45 16.09
C LYS A 76 -4.56 -7.50 15.67
N TYR A 77 -4.13 -8.65 15.16
CA TYR A 77 -2.83 -8.79 14.52
C TYR A 77 -2.98 -8.72 13.01
N LEU A 78 -2.01 -8.10 12.35
CA LEU A 78 -1.93 -8.02 10.90
C LEU A 78 -1.30 -9.32 10.39
N PRO A 79 -2.01 -10.16 9.62
CA PRO A 79 -1.40 -11.35 9.05
C PRO A 79 -0.26 -10.96 8.11
N ILE A 80 0.91 -11.56 8.26
CA ILE A 80 2.08 -11.27 7.42
C ILE A 80 1.76 -11.42 5.93
N ASP A 81 0.98 -12.44 5.56
CA ASP A 81 0.55 -12.64 4.17
C ASP A 81 -0.31 -11.50 3.64
N MET A 82 -1.11 -10.84 4.50
CA MET A 82 -1.90 -9.69 4.07
C MET A 82 -1.00 -8.49 3.77
N TYR A 83 0.01 -8.25 4.61
CA TYR A 83 1.00 -7.22 4.38
C TYR A 83 1.79 -7.48 3.09
N LEU A 84 2.28 -8.70 2.89
CA LEU A 84 3.00 -9.08 1.68
C LEU A 84 2.12 -8.96 0.41
N ARG A 85 0.84 -9.32 0.51
CA ARG A 85 -0.12 -9.12 -0.60
C ARG A 85 -0.33 -7.64 -0.92
N PHE A 86 -0.41 -6.76 0.08
CA PHE A 86 -0.50 -5.32 -0.15
C PHE A 86 0.69 -4.83 -0.99
N ILE A 87 1.92 -5.14 -0.56
CA ILE A 87 3.13 -4.76 -1.27
C ILE A 87 3.14 -5.32 -2.69
N ARG A 88 2.84 -6.62 -2.85
CA ARG A 88 2.82 -7.28 -4.16
C ARG A 88 1.79 -6.65 -5.10
N GLN A 89 0.57 -6.42 -4.66
CA GLN A 89 -0.48 -5.89 -5.52
C GLN A 89 -0.25 -4.44 -5.92
N PHE A 90 0.37 -3.65 -5.03
CA PHE A 90 0.78 -2.29 -5.37
C PHE A 90 1.88 -2.33 -6.46
N LYS A 91 2.87 -3.22 -6.29
CA LYS A 91 3.95 -3.44 -7.24
C LYS A 91 3.47 -3.98 -8.60
N GLU A 92 2.55 -4.95 -8.61
CA GLU A 92 1.93 -5.50 -9.82
C GLU A 92 1.17 -4.42 -10.61
N ARG A 93 0.55 -3.45 -9.91
CA ARG A 93 -0.18 -2.34 -10.56
C ARG A 93 0.75 -1.24 -11.10
N ILE A 94 1.98 -1.17 -10.60
CA ILE A 94 3.01 -0.22 -11.06
C ILE A 94 3.84 -0.81 -12.21
N LEU A 95 3.99 -2.14 -12.26
CA LEU A 95 4.82 -2.85 -13.24
C LEU A 95 4.04 -3.55 -14.36
N GLY A 96 2.71 -3.60 -14.28
CA GLY A 96 1.81 -4.18 -15.29
C GLY A 96 1.13 -3.12 -16.13
#